data_AF-A0A967SAQ5-F1
#
_entry.id   AF-A0A967SAQ5-F1
#
_cell.length_a   1.000
_cell.length_b   1.000
_cell.length_c   1.000
_cell.angle_alpha   90.00
_cell.angle_beta   90.00
_cell.angle_gamma   90.00
#
_symmetry.space_group_name_H-M   'P 1'
#
loop_
_entity.id
_entity.type
_entity.pdbx_description
1 polymer ?
#
loop_
_entity_poly.entity_id
_entity_poly.type
_entity_poly.pdbx_seq_one_letter_code
_entity_poly.pdbx_strand_id
1 'polypeptide(L)'
;MIMEAMGMIRCEDALARLWDFLDGELPPDEEAAVKKHLDICNRCYPQYDFQQAYLSYTRRIQERDHAPPSLRRRLFTRILEQESRAENGR
;
A
#
# COMPACT_ATOMS: atom_id res chain seq x y z
N MET A 1 -31.89 3.50 -9.77
CA MET A 1 -30.90 2.42 -9.60
C MET A 1 -30.44 2.06 -11.01
N ILE A 2 -29.19 2.16 -11.46
CA ILE A 2 -27.89 2.57 -10.93
C ILE A 2 -27.19 3.26 -12.10
N MET A 3 -26.44 4.33 -11.82
CA MET A 3 -25.73 5.16 -12.79
C MET A 3 -24.56 4.37 -13.39
N GLU A 4 -24.72 3.93 -14.65
CA GLU A 4 -23.64 3.36 -15.44
C GLU A 4 -22.83 4.45 -16.14
N ALA A 5 -21.51 4.24 -16.08
CA ALA A 5 -20.51 4.62 -17.06
C ALA A 5 -20.35 6.10 -17.43
N MET A 6 -19.20 6.66 -17.05
CA MET A 6 -18.38 7.46 -17.96
C MET A 6 -16.96 7.58 -17.39
N GLY A 7 -16.13 6.54 -17.56
CA GLY A 7 -14.71 6.59 -17.19
C GLY A 7 -14.05 5.28 -16.75
N MET A 8 -14.16 4.23 -17.58
CA MET A 8 -13.33 3.01 -17.63
C MET A 8 -13.41 1.91 -16.54
N ILE A 9 -13.85 2.13 -15.30
CA ILE A 9 -14.14 1.03 -14.33
C ILE A 9 -15.33 1.35 -13.43
N ARG A 10 -16.00 0.32 -12.88
CA ARG A 10 -17.15 0.50 -11.96
C ARG A 10 -16.65 0.98 -10.59
N CYS A 11 -17.53 1.64 -9.83
CA CYS A 11 -17.20 2.11 -8.47
C CYS A 11 -16.76 0.96 -7.56
N GLU A 12 -17.38 -0.22 -7.70
CA GLU A 12 -17.05 -1.42 -6.92
C GLU A 12 -15.63 -1.90 -7.22
N ASP A 13 -15.25 -1.96 -8.50
CA ASP A 13 -13.90 -2.34 -8.94
C ASP A 13 -12.84 -1.34 -8.49
N ALA A 14 -13.15 -0.03 -8.61
CA ALA A 14 -12.26 1.05 -8.17
C ALA A 14 -12.01 0.98 -6.65
N LEU A 15 -13.05 0.70 -5.86
CA LEU A 15 -12.93 0.55 -4.41
C LEU A 15 -12.21 -0.74 -4.01
N ALA A 16 -12.43 -1.84 -4.73
CA ALA A 16 -11.76 -3.11 -4.48
C ALA A 16 -10.25 -3.01 -4.70
N ARG A 17 -9.80 -2.21 -5.67
CA ARG A 17 -8.39 -2.00 -6.03
C ARG A 17 -7.75 -0.78 -5.37
N LEU A 18 -8.46 -0.11 -4.46
CA LEU A 18 -8.03 1.17 -3.91
C LEU A 18 -6.78 1.06 -3.03
N TRP A 19 -6.64 -0.05 -2.28
CA TRP A 19 -5.44 -0.32 -1.48
C TRP A 19 -4.24 -0.60 -2.37
N ASP A 20 -4.37 -1.52 -3.33
CA ASP A 20 -3.32 -1.82 -4.30
C ASP A 20 -2.87 -0.57 -5.07
N PHE A 21 -3.81 0.33 -5.38
CA PHE A 21 -3.52 1.65 -5.97
C PHE A 21 -2.70 2.54 -5.04
N LEU A 22 -3.06 2.62 -3.75
CA LEU A 22 -2.35 3.43 -2.76
C LEU A 22 -0.96 2.88 -2.43
N ASP A 23 -0.79 1.55 -2.48
CA ASP A 23 0.48 0.87 -2.23
C ASP A 23 1.38 0.83 -3.48
N GLY A 24 0.85 1.20 -4.65
CA GLY A 24 1.59 1.22 -5.92
C GLY A 24 1.83 -0.18 -6.51
N GLU A 25 0.96 -1.13 -6.18
CA GLU A 25 1.06 -2.53 -6.61
C GLU A 25 0.26 -2.83 -7.89
N LEU A 26 -0.50 -1.85 -8.40
CA LEU A 26 -1.26 -2.01 -9.63
C LEU A 26 -0.38 -1.92 -10.89
N PRO A 27 -0.68 -2.71 -11.94
CA PRO A 27 -0.11 -2.49 -13.26
C PRO A 27 -0.45 -1.08 -13.80
N PRO A 28 0.40 -0.48 -14.66
CA PRO A 28 0.22 0.89 -15.13
C PRO A 28 -1.14 1.18 -15.79
N ASP A 29 -1.68 0.21 -16.54
CA ASP A 29 -2.98 0.35 -17.20
C ASP A 29 -4.14 0.40 -16.19
N GLU A 30 -4.03 -0.37 -15.11
CA GLU A 30 -5.05 -0.45 -14.05
C GLU A 30 -4.97 0.76 -13.12
N GLU A 31 -3.74 1.18 -12.78
CA GLU A 31 -3.49 2.42 -12.03
C GLU A 31 -4.12 3.62 -12.74
N ALA A 32 -3.91 3.75 -14.05
CA ALA A 32 -4.50 4.82 -14.85
C ALA A 32 -6.04 4.78 -14.86
N ALA A 33 -6.63 3.59 -14.85
CA ALA A 33 -8.09 3.42 -14.82
C ALA A 33 -8.69 3.80 -13.46
N VAL A 34 -8.07 3.37 -12.35
CA VAL A 34 -8.48 3.76 -10.99
C VAL A 34 -8.34 5.26 -10.79
N LYS A 35 -7.20 5.83 -11.20
CA LYS A 35 -6.96 7.28 -11.12
C LYS A 35 -8.00 8.09 -11.87
N LYS A 36 -8.28 7.73 -13.14
CA LYS A 36 -9.33 8.39 -13.93
C LYS A 36 -10.69 8.31 -13.26
N HIS A 37 -11.03 7.18 -12.63
CA HIS A 37 -12.28 7.03 -11.90
C HIS A 37 -12.34 7.95 -10.68
N LEU A 38 -11.27 8.03 -9.89
CA LEU A 38 -11.20 8.89 -8.70
C LEU A 38 -11.26 10.39 -9.05
N ASP A 39 -10.69 10.80 -10.18
CA ASP A 39 -10.68 12.19 -10.65
C ASP A 39 -12.09 12.72 -11.00
N ILE A 40 -13.03 11.82 -11.33
CA ILE A 40 -14.38 12.20 -11.78
C ILE A 40 -15.48 11.78 -10.80
N CYS A 41 -15.22 10.80 -9.94
CA CYS A 41 -16.24 10.18 -9.10
C CYS A 41 -16.25 10.80 -7.70
N ASN A 42 -17.13 11.80 -7.50
CA ASN A 42 -17.37 12.44 -6.20
C ASN A 42 -17.81 11.46 -5.09
N ARG A 43 -18.28 10.26 -5.45
CA ARG A 43 -18.69 9.22 -4.49
C ARG A 43 -17.51 8.40 -3.96
N CYS A 44 -16.53 8.12 -4.80
CA CYS A 44 -15.38 7.30 -4.44
C CYS A 44 -14.24 8.13 -3.85
N TYR A 45 -14.14 9.41 -4.23
CA TYR A 45 -13.10 10.31 -3.73
C TYR A 45 -13.00 10.41 -2.19
N PRO A 46 -14.12 10.50 -1.43
CA PRO A 46 -14.04 10.52 0.04
C PRO A 46 -13.41 9.26 0.65
N GLN A 47 -13.58 8.10 0.01
CA GLN A 47 -12.95 6.85 0.48
C GLN A 47 -11.45 6.87 0.22
N TYR A 48 -11.04 7.36 -0.95
CA TYR A 48 -9.63 7.56 -1.29
C TYR A 48 -8.94 8.53 -0.32
N ASP A 49 -9.55 9.69 -0.06
CA ASP A 49 -9.01 10.70 0.87
C ASP A 49 -8.85 10.14 2.28
N PHE A 50 -9.86 9.40 2.77
CA PHE A 50 -9.79 8.74 4.07
C PHE A 50 -8.63 7.73 4.15
N GLN A 51 -8.49 6.86 3.15
CA GLN A 51 -7.45 5.83 3.16
C GLN A 51 -6.04 6.44 3.04
N GLN A 52 -5.87 7.50 2.26
CA GLN A 52 -4.61 8.25 2.19
C GLN A 52 -4.27 8.91 3.53
N ALA A 53 -5.26 9.50 4.20
CA ALA A 53 -5.08 10.08 5.54
C ALA A 53 -4.72 8.99 6.57
N TYR A 54 -5.34 7.82 6.47
CA TYR A 54 -5.03 6.66 7.31
C TYR A 54 -3.58 6.19 7.13
N LEU A 55 -3.12 5.99 5.90
CA LEU A 55 -1.72 5.60 5.62
C LEU A 55 -0.71 6.65 6.12
N SER A 56 -1.06 7.94 5.97
CA SER A 56 -0.24 9.03 6.48
C SER A 56 -0.15 9.00 8.02
N TYR A 57 -1.24 8.65 8.68
CA TYR A 57 -1.29 8.53 10.14
C TYR A 57 -0.51 7.32 10.65
N THR A 58 -0.67 6.14 10.03
CA THR A 58 0.06 4.93 10.44
C THR A 58 1.57 5.07 10.25
N ARG A 59 2.02 5.69 9.16
CA ARG A 59 3.45 6.01 8.95
C ARG A 59 4.00 6.87 10.09
N ARG A 60 3.28 7.90 10.53
CA ARG A 60 3.69 8.76 11.66
C ARG A 60 3.76 8.01 12.99
N ILE A 61 2.90 7.02 13.21
CA ILE A 61 2.98 6.18 14.42
C ILE A 61 4.22 5.28 14.34
N GLN A 62 4.46 4.65 13.19
CA GLN A 62 5.61 3.77 12.99
C GLN A 62 6.95 4.50 13.20
N GLU A 63 7.02 5.79 12.85
CA GLU A 63 8.17 6.66 13.10
C GLU A 63 8.39 6.96 14.60
N ARG A 64 7.34 6.86 15.43
CA ARG A 64 7.41 7.13 16.87
C ARG A 64 7.70 5.89 17.70
N ASP A 65 7.19 4.74 17.28
CA ASP A 65 7.28 3.49 18.04
C ASP A 65 8.25 2.50 17.38
N HIS A 66 9.53 2.88 17.34
CA HIS A 66 10.56 2.03 16.79
C HIS A 66 10.87 0.85 17.71
N ALA A 67 11.01 -0.34 17.10
CA ALA A 67 11.53 -1.51 17.78
C ALA A 67 12.81 -1.17 18.58
N PRO A 68 12.91 -1.63 19.84
CA PRO A 68 14.03 -1.27 20.70
C PRO A 68 15.36 -1.65 20.03
N PRO A 69 16.42 -0.82 20.14
CA PRO A 69 17.69 -1.07 19.47
C PRO A 69 18.32 -2.43 19.80
N SER A 70 17.98 -3.02 20.95
CA SER A 70 18.37 -4.38 21.33
C SER A 70 17.73 -5.46 20.44
N LEU A 71 16.46 -5.32 20.09
CA LEU A 71 15.77 -6.26 19.19
C LEU A 71 16.33 -6.16 17.77
N ARG A 72 16.54 -4.92 17.28
CA ARG A 72 17.16 -4.68 15.97
C ARG A 72 18.53 -5.35 15.88
N ARG A 73 19.40 -5.14 16.88
CA ARG A 73 20.73 -5.80 16.95
C ARG A 73 20.61 -7.32 16.91
N ARG A 74 19.74 -7.92 17.73
CA ARG A 74 19.53 -9.38 17.76
C ARG A 74 19.08 -9.93 16.41
N LEU A 75 18.18 -9.24 15.71
CA LEU A 75 17.72 -9.64 14.38
C LEU A 75 18.86 -9.59 13.35
N PHE A 76 19.60 -8.47 13.27
CA PHE A 76 20.73 -8.34 12.36
C PHE A 76 21.80 -9.41 12.61
N THR A 77 22.15 -9.69 13.87
CA THR A 77 23.10 -10.76 14.20
C THR A 77 22.62 -12.11 13.67
N ARG A 78 21.34 -12.45 13.86
CA ARG A 78 20.79 -13.73 13.38
C ARG A 78 20.79 -13.85 11.85
N ILE A 79 20.49 -12.77 11.14
CA ILE A 79 20.51 -12.76 9.67
C ILE A 79 21.93 -12.98 9.16
N LEU A 80 22.92 -12.26 9.69
CA LEU A 80 24.33 -12.41 9.32
C LEU A 80 24.89 -13.81 9.67
N GLU A 81 24.49 -14.38 10.80
CA GLU A 81 24.82 -15.77 11.18
C GLU A 81 24.26 -16.79 10.18
N GLN A 82 23.07 -16.56 9.63
CA GLN A 82 22.48 -17.45 8.61
C GLN A 82 23.20 -17.34 7.28
N GLU A 83 23.52 -16.13 6.83
CA GLU A 83 24.23 -15.89 5.57
C GLU A 83 25.65 -16.49 5.59
N SER A 84 26.40 -16.29 6.68
CA SER A 84 27.74 -16.87 6.83
C SER A 84 27.73 -18.41 6.89
N ARG A 85 26.68 -19.03 7.45
CA ARG A 85 26.49 -20.50 7.39
C ARG A 85 26.19 -20.98 5.97
N ALA A 86 25.44 -20.21 5.19
CA ALA A 86 25.15 -20.54 3.79
C ALA A 86 26.39 -20.38 2.89
N GLU A 87 27.31 -19.48 3.23
CA GLU A 87 28.54 -19.24 2.47
C GLU A 87 29.65 -20.24 2.81
N ASN A 88 29.85 -20.59 4.08
CA ASN A 88 30.80 -21.62 4.51
C ASN A 88 30.37 -23.06 4.18
N GLY A 89 29.15 -23.25 3.67
CA GLY A 89 28.60 -24.57 3.29
C GLY A 89 28.64 -24.88 1.80
N ARG A 90 29.23 -24.01 0.97
CA ARG A 90 29.54 -24.24 -0.46
C ARG A 90 31.02 -24.54 -0.64
#